data_AF-A0A090RR36-F1
#
_entry.id   AF-A0A090RR36-F1
#
_cell.length_a   1.000
_cell.length_b   1.000
_cell.length_c   1.000
_cell.angle_alpha   90.00
_cell.angle_beta   90.00
_cell.angle_gamma   90.00
#
_symmetry.space_group_name_H-M   'P 1'
#
loop_
_entity.id
_entity.type
_entity.pdbx_description
1 polymer ?
#
loop_
_entity_poly.entity_id
_entity_poly.type
_entity_poly.pdbx_seq_one_letter_code
_entity_poly.pdbx_strand_id
1 'polypeptide(L)'
;MFVEHLEFEKGIDGFTGSWIESLKNDEFLAILKLLFHHIVTSENSHEFASKGIDRLYKLVETQYGEGSDKELEWLIGRSLIQLSK
;
A
#
# COMPACT_ATOMS: atom_id res chain seq x y z
N MET A 1 4.83 -10.96 -6.11
CA MET A 1 4.81 -10.58 -4.66
C MET A 1 4.66 -9.06 -4.51
N PHE A 2 3.93 -8.55 -3.49
CA PHE A 2 3.57 -7.12 -3.35
C PHE A 2 4.70 -6.11 -3.64
N VAL A 3 5.89 -6.34 -3.07
CA VAL A 3 7.05 -5.44 -3.20
C VAL A 3 7.70 -5.47 -4.59
N GLU A 4 7.49 -6.51 -5.39
CA GLU A 4 8.04 -6.60 -6.75
C GLU A 4 7.35 -5.65 -7.74
N HIS A 5 6.18 -5.14 -7.35
CA HIS A 5 5.41 -4.16 -8.11
C HIS A 5 5.80 -2.71 -7.81
N LEU A 6 6.73 -2.50 -6.87
CA LEU A 6 7.04 -1.18 -6.31
C LEU A 6 8.49 -0.79 -6.61
N GLU A 7 8.68 0.46 -7.03
CA GLU A 7 9.97 1.08 -7.28
C GLU A 7 10.43 1.84 -6.03
N PHE A 8 11.60 1.49 -5.50
CA PHE A 8 12.14 2.09 -4.27
C PHE A 8 13.40 2.93 -4.50
N GLU A 9 14.02 2.86 -5.68
CA GLU A 9 15.31 3.51 -5.97
C GLU A 9 15.15 4.91 -6.56
N LYS A 10 13.98 5.23 -7.12
CA LYS A 10 13.71 6.52 -7.79
C LYS A 10 13.00 7.54 -6.90
N GLY A 11 13.12 7.40 -5.58
CA GLY A 11 12.45 8.26 -4.60
C GLY A 11 10.92 8.10 -4.60
N ILE A 12 10.26 9.01 -3.89
CA ILE A 12 8.81 8.92 -3.63
C ILE A 12 7.96 9.03 -4.91
N ASP A 13 8.39 9.80 -5.90
CA ASP A 13 7.69 9.92 -7.18
C ASP A 13 7.74 8.60 -7.98
N GLY A 14 8.88 7.91 -7.94
CA GLY A 14 9.04 6.59 -8.55
C GLY A 14 8.16 5.55 -7.89
N PHE A 15 8.14 5.52 -6.56
CA PHE A 15 7.26 4.67 -5.77
C PHE A 15 5.78 4.92 -6.10
N THR A 16 5.37 6.18 -6.06
CA THR A 16 4.00 6.61 -6.35
C THR A 16 3.59 6.22 -7.76
N GLY A 17 4.44 6.48 -8.75
CA GLY A 17 4.22 6.08 -10.14
C GLY A 17 4.06 4.57 -10.29
N SER A 18 4.97 3.79 -9.68
CA SER A 18 4.92 2.32 -9.72
C SER A 18 3.68 1.74 -9.05
N TRP A 19 3.23 2.33 -7.94
CA TRP A 19 2.00 1.91 -7.25
C TRP A 19 0.77 2.16 -8.13
N ILE A 20 0.65 3.37 -8.69
CA ILE A 20 -0.48 3.74 -9.55
C ILE A 20 -0.54 2.84 -10.79
N GLU A 21 0.60 2.53 -11.39
CA GLU A 21 0.65 1.60 -12.53
C GLU A 21 0.25 0.19 -12.13
N SER A 22 0.70 -0.26 -10.95
CA SER A 22 0.38 -1.58 -10.41
C SER A 22 -1.10 -1.73 -10.05
N LEU A 23 -1.86 -0.66 -9.85
CA LEU A 23 -3.33 -0.74 -9.71
C LEU A 23 -4.05 -1.23 -10.97
N LYS A 24 -3.36 -1.35 -12.12
CA LYS A 24 -3.88 -1.99 -13.33
C LYS A 24 -3.56 -3.48 -13.40
N ASN A 25 -2.79 -4.01 -12.46
CA ASN A 25 -2.38 -5.40 -12.41
C ASN A 25 -3.31 -6.20 -11.48
N ASP A 26 -3.89 -7.28 -12.00
CA ASP A 26 -4.87 -8.09 -11.26
C ASP A 26 -4.27 -8.80 -10.03
N GLU A 27 -3.00 -9.21 -10.09
CA GLU A 27 -2.29 -9.81 -8.94
C GLU A 27 -2.13 -8.77 -7.83
N PHE A 28 -1.69 -7.57 -8.17
CA PHE A 28 -1.52 -6.48 -7.20
C PHE A 28 -2.85 -6.07 -6.56
N LEU A 29 -3.93 -5.98 -7.36
CA LEU A 29 -5.28 -5.73 -6.85
C LEU A 29 -5.77 -6.85 -5.93
N ALA A 30 -5.49 -8.12 -6.26
CA ALA A 30 -5.86 -9.25 -5.42
C ALA A 30 -5.15 -9.19 -4.05
N ILE A 31 -3.87 -8.82 -4.03
CA ILE A 31 -3.10 -8.63 -2.78
C ILE A 31 -3.68 -7.48 -1.95
N LEU A 32 -3.98 -6.33 -2.57
CA LEU A 32 -4.60 -5.20 -1.87
C LEU A 32 -5.98 -5.55 -1.33
N LYS A 33 -6.79 -6.30 -2.09
CA LYS A 33 -8.10 -6.76 -1.65
C LYS A 33 -7.99 -7.69 -0.44
N LEU A 34 -7.00 -8.57 -0.42
CA LEU A 34 -6.72 -9.44 0.73
C LEU A 34 -6.30 -8.61 1.94
N LEU A 35 -5.42 -7.62 1.77
CA LEU A 35 -5.02 -6.68 2.83
C LEU A 35 -6.23 -5.94 3.42
N PHE A 36 -7.08 -5.33 2.59
CA PHE A 36 -8.28 -4.63 3.04
C PHE A 36 -9.30 -5.56 3.66
N HIS A 37 -9.48 -6.76 3.13
CA HIS A 37 -10.35 -7.76 3.73
C HIS A 37 -9.89 -8.09 5.17
N HIS A 38 -8.59 -8.34 5.37
CA HIS A 38 -8.04 -8.58 6.71
C HIS A 38 -8.18 -7.40 7.67
N ILE A 39 -8.15 -6.17 7.17
CA ILE A 39 -8.41 -4.95 7.97
C ILE A 39 -9.88 -4.90 8.42
N VAL A 40 -10.83 -5.23 7.53
CA VAL A 40 -12.26 -5.00 7.76
C VAL A 40 -12.97 -6.14 8.48
N THR A 41 -12.61 -7.41 8.24
CA THR A 41 -13.46 -8.56 8.62
C THR A 41 -13.07 -9.28 9.90
N SER A 42 -11.89 -9.02 10.45
CA SER A 42 -11.42 -9.82 11.58
C SER A 42 -11.51 -9.04 12.89
N GLU A 43 -12.48 -9.42 13.73
CA GLU A 43 -12.65 -8.94 15.11
C GLU A 43 -11.38 -9.11 15.99
N ASN A 44 -10.42 -9.95 15.58
CA ASN A 44 -9.14 -10.21 16.24
C ASN A 44 -7.88 -9.98 15.34
N SER A 45 -7.99 -9.40 14.13
CA SER A 45 -6.83 -9.18 13.23
C SER A 45 -6.04 -7.90 13.50
N HIS A 46 -6.26 -7.26 14.66
CA HIS A 46 -5.49 -6.07 15.04
C HIS A 46 -4.00 -6.27 14.80
N GLU A 47 -3.45 -7.46 14.99
CA GLU A 47 -2.03 -7.68 14.71
C GLU A 47 -1.64 -7.71 13.23
N PHE A 48 -2.30 -8.46 12.35
CA PHE A 48 -1.81 -8.63 10.97
C PHE A 48 -2.01 -7.37 10.13
N ALA A 49 -3.21 -6.79 10.21
CA ALA A 49 -3.56 -5.58 9.51
C ALA A 49 -2.77 -4.37 10.02
N SER A 50 -2.69 -4.15 11.35
CA SER A 50 -1.89 -3.05 11.89
C SER A 50 -0.41 -3.24 11.61
N LYS A 51 0.16 -4.45 11.81
CA LYS A 51 1.58 -4.69 11.52
C LYS A 51 1.88 -4.52 10.03
N GLY A 52 0.95 -4.86 9.14
CA GLY A 52 1.09 -4.66 7.70
C GLY A 52 1.14 -3.18 7.33
N ILE A 53 0.17 -2.41 7.81
CA ILE A 53 0.10 -0.97 7.55
C ILE A 53 1.26 -0.22 8.23
N ASP A 54 1.56 -0.50 9.50
CA ASP A 54 2.69 0.08 10.24
C ASP A 54 4.03 -0.21 9.56
N ARG A 55 4.19 -1.40 8.97
CA ARG A 55 5.39 -1.73 8.18
C ARG A 55 5.48 -0.88 6.93
N LEU A 56 4.36 -0.62 6.25
CA LEU A 56 4.35 0.27 5.09
C LEU A 56 4.71 1.70 5.48
N TYR A 57 4.13 2.24 6.56
CA TYR A 57 4.49 3.56 7.09
C TYR A 57 5.97 3.65 7.42
N LYS A 58 6.51 2.69 8.20
CA LYS A 58 7.93 2.65 8.53
C LYS A 58 8.81 2.54 7.30
N LEU A 59 8.38 1.78 6.29
CA LEU A 59 9.14 1.59 5.07
C LEU A 59 9.22 2.90 4.27
N VAL A 60 8.09 3.58 4.06
CA VAL A 60 8.08 4.85 3.31
C VAL A 60 8.78 5.96 4.08
N GLU A 61 8.63 6.01 5.40
CA GLU A 61 9.33 6.97 6.26
C GLU A 61 10.84 6.74 6.25
N THR A 62 11.29 5.47 6.33
CA THR A 62 12.72 5.13 6.27
C THR A 62 13.32 5.47 4.90
N GLN A 63 12.58 5.26 3.81
CA GLN A 63 13.12 5.50 2.46
C GLN A 63 13.00 6.94 1.97
N TYR A 64 11.94 7.64 2.34
CA TYR A 64 11.60 8.93 1.74
C TYR A 64 11.52 10.07 2.77
N GLY A 65 11.61 9.77 4.06
CA GLY A 65 11.61 10.76 5.13
C GLY A 65 10.22 11.32 5.46
N GLU A 66 10.22 12.46 6.14
CA GLU A 66 9.02 13.13 6.64
C GLU A 66 8.09 13.57 5.49
N GLY A 67 6.78 13.37 5.66
CA GLY A 67 5.75 13.69 4.65
C GLY A 67 5.44 12.57 3.67
N SER A 68 6.17 11.44 3.72
CA SER A 68 5.90 10.25 2.91
C SER A 68 4.68 9.45 3.37
N ASP A 69 4.28 9.64 4.63
CA ASP A 69 3.05 9.14 5.24
C ASP A 69 1.81 9.58 4.46
N LYS A 70 1.72 10.87 4.13
CA LYS A 70 0.62 11.45 3.36
C LYS A 70 0.49 10.83 1.97
N GLU A 71 1.62 10.55 1.32
CA GLU A 71 1.62 9.96 -0.02
C GLU A 71 1.14 8.50 0.03
N LEU A 72 1.59 7.74 1.03
CA LEU A 72 1.11 6.38 1.28
C LEU A 72 -0.40 6.36 1.56
N GLU A 73 -0.88 7.26 2.43
CA GLU A 73 -2.32 7.40 2.73
C GLU A 73 -3.14 7.69 1.47
N TRP A 74 -2.67 8.61 0.63
CA TRP A 74 -3.31 8.93 -0.63
C TRP A 74 -3.36 7.72 -1.58
N LEU A 75 -2.27 6.97 -1.70
CA LEU A 75 -2.19 5.76 -2.52
C LEU A 75 -3.13 4.66 -2.02
N ILE A 76 -3.22 4.45 -0.70
CA ILE A 76 -4.16 3.51 -0.09
C ILE A 76 -5.61 3.93 -0.37
N GLY A 77 -5.94 5.22 -0.22
CA GLY A 77 -7.26 5.75 -0.56
C GLY A 77 -7.61 5.54 -2.04
N ARG A 78 -6.67 5.83 -2.95
CA ARG A 78 -6.84 5.56 -4.39
C ARG A 78 -7.05 4.08 -4.69
N SER A 79 -6.33 3.21 -4.00
CA SER A 79 -6.45 1.77 -4.13
C SER A 79 -7.85 1.29 -3.76
N LEU A 80 -8.41 1.81 -2.67
CA LEU A 80 -9.77 1.49 -2.23
C LEU A 80 -10.83 1.97 -3.24
N ILE A 81 -10.69 3.18 -3.77
CA ILE A 81 -11.58 3.71 -4.82
C ILE A 81 -11.52 2.83 -6.07
N GLN A 82 -10.33 2.39 -6.48
CA GLN A 82 -10.17 1.51 -7.64
C GLN A 82 -10.84 0.15 -7.43
N LEU A 83 -10.76 -0.41 -6.22
CA LEU A 83 -11.41 -1.68 -5.87
C LEU A 83 -12.93 -1.58 -5.73
N SER A 84 -13.48 -0.36 -5.60
CA SER A 84 -14.94 -0.13 -5.54
C SER A 84 -15.62 -0.09 -6.91
N LYS A 85 -14.84 -0.08 -7.99
CA LYS A 85 -15.33 -0.14 -9.38
C LYS A 85 -15.58 -1.59 -9.78
#